data_AF-A0A1E3X4S3-F1
#
_entry.id   AF-A0A1E3X4S3-F1
#
_cell.length_a   1.000
_cell.length_b   1.000
_cell.length_c   1.000
_cell.angle_alpha   90.00
_cell.angle_beta   90.00
_cell.angle_gamma   90.00
#
_symmetry.space_group_name_H-M   'P 1'
#
loop_
_entity.id
_entity.type
_entity.pdbx_description
1 polymer ?
#
loop_
_entity_poly.entity_id
_entity_poly.type
_entity_poly.pdbx_seq_one_letter_code
_entity_poly.pdbx_strand_id
1 'polypeptide(L)'
;MQKREMTEVTLKHKGVFLPFIAADPRRIRYYKKKGNANDPHGIKYITDALERQGFWGVKIYPPLGYLPNNSFLRPLYKYCEAKEIPITAHCLYGGFYSAQDVPGDKRKSPKKSVYYWGMANPLNWKPVLDRYPNLKLNLAHFGGDIFGKKKLFFKDRDQIRIEKEWRKTIVSYLKQYNNAYADLAYIEAMFCDPDNYFKRLKKYSLNNKIWKKILYGTDWWANRTLCSESEHLETFSGLAKKHKIRDDQISCLLRNNAVEFLGLNNPASGPLFNHINFLAGRGAMLPTWFKFS
;
A
#
# COMPACT_ATOMS: atom_id res chain seq x y z
N MET A 1 -7.65 -21.12 0.54
CA MET A 1 -6.27 -21.30 1.00
C MET A 1 -5.79 -20.01 1.67
N GLN A 2 -5.28 -19.00 0.94
CA GLN A 2 -4.75 -17.75 1.52
C GLN A 2 -5.62 -17.07 2.60
N LYS A 3 -6.93 -16.88 2.36
CA LYS A 3 -7.80 -16.20 3.35
C LYS A 3 -7.87 -16.94 4.68
N ARG A 4 -7.87 -18.28 4.64
CA ARG A 4 -7.92 -19.15 5.83
C ARG A 4 -6.61 -19.07 6.60
N GLU A 5 -5.49 -19.23 5.89
CA GLU A 5 -4.14 -19.16 6.48
C GLU A 5 -3.87 -17.82 7.15
N MET A 6 -4.22 -16.69 6.52
CA MET A 6 -4.06 -15.38 7.13
C MET A 6 -4.94 -15.19 8.38
N THR A 7 -6.14 -15.78 8.39
CA THR A 7 -7.01 -15.76 9.58
C THR A 7 -6.37 -16.55 10.72
N GLU A 8 -5.84 -17.74 10.43
CA GLU A 8 -5.15 -18.61 11.40
C GLU A 8 -3.90 -17.92 11.97
N VAL A 9 -3.07 -17.32 11.12
CA VAL A 9 -1.89 -16.54 11.52
C VAL A 9 -2.27 -15.36 12.42
N THR A 10 -3.34 -14.65 12.07
CA THR A 10 -3.84 -13.51 12.87
C THR A 10 -4.30 -13.93 14.26
N LEU A 11 -4.95 -15.10 14.38
CA LEU A 11 -5.39 -15.66 15.66
C LEU A 11 -4.22 -16.16 16.51
N LYS A 12 -3.21 -16.76 15.86
CA LYS A 12 -2.01 -17.26 16.51
C LYS A 12 -1.13 -16.13 17.04
N HIS A 13 -0.96 -15.07 16.24
CA HIS A 13 -0.06 -13.94 16.51
C HIS A 13 -0.85 -12.62 16.61
N LYS A 14 -1.67 -12.55 17.66
CA LYS A 14 -2.66 -11.48 17.87
C LYS A 14 -1.99 -10.11 17.95
N GLY A 15 -2.45 -9.18 17.12
CA GLY A 15 -1.90 -7.83 17.05
C GLY A 15 -0.48 -7.71 16.49
N VAL A 16 0.06 -8.78 15.89
CA VAL A 16 1.35 -8.77 15.18
C VAL A 16 1.13 -8.64 13.68
N PHE A 17 0.16 -9.38 13.12
CA PHE A 17 -0.17 -9.34 11.71
C PHE A 17 -1.53 -8.68 11.46
N LEU A 18 -1.54 -7.68 10.59
CA LEU A 18 -2.73 -6.94 10.18
C LEU A 18 -2.94 -7.15 8.66
N PRO A 19 -3.58 -8.26 8.22
CA PRO A 19 -3.58 -8.65 6.82
C PRO A 19 -4.50 -7.79 5.95
N PHE A 20 -4.11 -7.58 4.69
CA PHE A 20 -4.89 -6.83 3.70
C PHE A 20 -5.49 -7.79 2.67
N ILE A 21 -6.80 -7.74 2.45
CA ILE A 21 -7.50 -8.62 1.51
C ILE A 21 -7.34 -8.09 0.09
N ALA A 22 -6.98 -8.96 -0.86
CA ALA A 22 -6.87 -8.56 -2.25
C ALA A 22 -8.26 -8.31 -2.88
N ALA A 23 -8.40 -7.15 -3.53
CA ALA A 23 -9.58 -6.79 -4.31
C ALA A 23 -9.25 -6.79 -5.80
N ASP A 24 -10.14 -7.41 -6.59
CA ASP A 24 -10.04 -7.43 -8.05
C ASP A 24 -11.42 -7.12 -8.66
N PRO A 25 -11.56 -6.09 -9.50
CA PRO A 25 -12.84 -5.71 -10.09
C PRO A 25 -13.49 -6.84 -10.90
N ARG A 26 -12.71 -7.76 -11.47
CA ARG A 26 -13.23 -8.90 -12.24
C ARG A 26 -13.90 -9.91 -11.33
N ARG A 27 -13.36 -10.13 -10.13
CA ARG A 27 -13.95 -10.99 -9.09
C ARG A 27 -15.21 -10.37 -8.50
N ILE A 28 -15.19 -9.05 -8.25
CA ILE A 28 -16.38 -8.30 -7.81
C ILE A 28 -17.49 -8.40 -8.87
N ARG A 29 -17.15 -8.16 -10.14
CA ARG A 29 -18.08 -8.31 -11.27
C ARG A 29 -18.68 -9.72 -11.34
N TYR A 30 -17.87 -10.75 -11.12
CA TYR A 30 -18.32 -12.14 -11.11
C TYR A 30 -19.38 -12.39 -10.02
N TYR A 31 -19.11 -11.98 -8.78
CA TYR A 31 -20.08 -12.17 -7.69
C TYR A 31 -21.32 -11.30 -7.86
N LYS A 32 -21.19 -10.07 -8.37
CA LYS A 32 -22.33 -9.22 -8.70
C LYS A 32 -23.26 -9.91 -9.72
N LYS A 33 -22.69 -10.53 -10.77
CA LYS A 33 -23.46 -11.26 -11.79
C LYS A 33 -24.16 -12.51 -11.26
N LYS A 34 -23.61 -13.14 -10.22
CA LYS A 34 -24.25 -14.30 -9.58
C LYS A 34 -25.55 -13.96 -8.84
N GLY A 35 -25.87 -12.68 -8.63
CA GLY A 35 -27.19 -12.27 -8.15
C GLY A 35 -27.50 -12.71 -6.72
N ASN A 36 -26.62 -12.41 -5.76
CA ASN A 36 -26.90 -12.65 -4.34
C ASN A 36 -27.59 -11.41 -3.74
N ALA A 37 -28.81 -11.59 -3.20
CA ALA A 37 -29.56 -10.50 -2.56
C ALA A 37 -28.80 -9.86 -1.38
N ASN A 38 -27.98 -10.64 -0.67
CA ASN A 38 -27.13 -10.17 0.42
C ASN A 38 -25.78 -9.60 -0.05
N ASP A 39 -25.51 -9.59 -1.36
CA ASP A 39 -24.32 -9.00 -1.98
C ASP A 39 -24.62 -8.36 -3.34
N PRO A 40 -25.50 -7.32 -3.38
CA PRO A 40 -25.92 -6.69 -4.64
C PRO A 40 -24.77 -6.01 -5.40
N HIS A 41 -23.61 -5.88 -4.78
CA HIS A 41 -22.43 -5.22 -5.34
C HIS A 41 -21.27 -6.18 -5.62
N GLY A 42 -21.33 -7.44 -5.19
CA GLY A 42 -20.28 -8.44 -5.39
C GLY A 42 -19.05 -8.29 -4.48
N ILE A 43 -19.17 -7.55 -3.37
CA ILE A 43 -18.07 -7.22 -2.46
C ILE A 43 -18.15 -7.99 -1.13
N LYS A 44 -19.16 -8.81 -0.89
CA LYS A 44 -19.37 -9.47 0.41
C LYS A 44 -18.19 -10.36 0.83
N TYR A 45 -17.50 -10.97 -0.13
CA TYR A 45 -16.31 -11.77 0.19
C TYR A 45 -15.16 -10.94 0.82
N ILE A 46 -15.11 -9.64 0.51
CA ILE A 46 -14.18 -8.65 1.05
C ILE A 46 -14.69 -8.16 2.40
N THR A 47 -15.96 -7.77 2.50
CA THR A 47 -16.51 -7.26 3.76
C THR A 47 -16.53 -8.34 4.84
N ASP A 48 -16.83 -9.60 4.50
CA ASP A 48 -16.68 -10.73 5.43
C ASP A 48 -15.23 -10.93 5.88
N ALA A 49 -14.24 -10.64 5.01
CA ALA A 49 -12.84 -10.72 5.40
C ALA A 49 -12.51 -9.66 6.47
N LEU A 50 -12.95 -8.42 6.23
CA LEU A 50 -12.71 -7.26 7.07
C LEU A 50 -13.46 -7.33 8.41
N GLU A 51 -14.71 -7.80 8.40
CA GLU A 51 -15.59 -7.78 9.57
C GLU A 51 -15.46 -9.04 10.43
N ARG A 52 -15.14 -10.20 9.82
CA ARG A 52 -15.32 -11.51 10.49
C ARG A 52 -14.08 -12.41 10.47
N GLN A 53 -13.01 -12.00 9.79
CA GLN A 53 -11.86 -12.89 9.53
C GLN A 53 -10.50 -12.22 9.80
N GLY A 54 -10.51 -11.11 10.53
CA GLY A 54 -9.30 -10.47 11.04
C GLY A 54 -8.52 -9.66 10.01
N PHE A 55 -9.04 -9.47 8.79
CA PHE A 55 -8.41 -8.57 7.82
C PHE A 55 -8.59 -7.11 8.22
N TRP A 56 -7.53 -6.35 8.02
CA TRP A 56 -7.42 -4.95 8.45
C TRP A 56 -7.72 -3.96 7.34
N GLY A 57 -7.31 -4.27 6.12
CA GLY A 57 -7.39 -3.36 4.99
C GLY A 57 -7.54 -4.07 3.66
N VAL A 58 -7.46 -3.32 2.57
CA VAL A 58 -7.63 -3.84 1.21
C VAL A 58 -6.39 -3.58 0.37
N LYS A 59 -5.92 -4.61 -0.35
CA LYS A 59 -4.84 -4.48 -1.34
C LYS A 59 -5.42 -4.41 -2.75
N ILE A 60 -4.97 -3.42 -3.52
CA ILE A 60 -5.30 -3.25 -4.94
C ILE A 60 -4.01 -3.34 -5.77
N TYR A 61 -4.07 -4.01 -6.93
CA TYR A 61 -2.92 -4.29 -7.78
C TYR A 61 -3.26 -4.06 -9.26
N PRO A 62 -3.22 -2.79 -9.73
CA PRO A 62 -3.62 -2.43 -11.09
C PRO A 62 -2.90 -3.18 -12.22
N PRO A 63 -1.57 -3.46 -12.14
CA PRO A 63 -0.89 -4.21 -13.20
C PRO A 63 -1.42 -5.62 -13.48
N LEU A 64 -2.30 -6.18 -12.62
CA LEU A 64 -2.99 -7.42 -12.93
C LEU A 64 -4.05 -7.28 -14.06
N GLY A 65 -4.24 -6.07 -14.61
CA GLY A 65 -5.00 -5.83 -15.84
C GLY A 65 -6.24 -4.98 -15.64
N TYR A 66 -6.23 -4.02 -14.71
CA TYR A 66 -7.34 -3.10 -14.51
C TYR A 66 -6.87 -1.74 -14.00
N LEU A 67 -7.60 -0.67 -14.34
CA LEU A 67 -7.36 0.66 -13.80
C LEU A 67 -8.02 0.86 -12.42
N PRO A 68 -7.45 1.68 -11.53
CA PRO A 68 -8.05 2.04 -10.24
C PRO A 68 -9.50 2.58 -10.35
N ASN A 69 -9.79 3.44 -11.33
CA ASN A 69 -11.15 3.99 -11.53
C ASN A 69 -12.13 3.01 -12.22
N ASN A 70 -11.86 1.70 -12.19
CA ASN A 70 -12.81 0.71 -12.67
C ASN A 70 -14.14 0.82 -11.88
N SER A 71 -15.28 0.84 -12.59
CA SER A 71 -16.59 1.04 -11.97
C SER A 71 -16.97 -0.03 -10.94
N PHE A 72 -16.46 -1.26 -11.09
CA PHE A 72 -16.70 -2.35 -10.13
C PHE A 72 -15.97 -2.15 -8.80
N LEU A 73 -14.97 -1.26 -8.70
CA LEU A 73 -14.33 -0.91 -7.44
C LEU A 73 -15.08 0.19 -6.67
N ARG A 74 -16.02 0.90 -7.30
CA ARG A 74 -16.74 2.02 -6.66
C ARG A 74 -17.52 1.61 -5.40
N PRO A 75 -18.26 0.48 -5.36
CA PRO A 75 -18.92 0.05 -4.13
C PRO A 75 -17.93 -0.26 -3.01
N LEU A 76 -16.77 -0.83 -3.36
CA LEU A 76 -15.70 -1.10 -2.41
C LEU A 76 -15.11 0.19 -1.86
N TYR A 77 -14.82 1.19 -2.71
CA TYR A 77 -14.32 2.49 -2.25
C TYR A 77 -15.32 3.19 -1.33
N LYS A 78 -16.61 3.18 -1.66
CA LYS A 78 -17.67 3.73 -0.80
C LYS A 78 -17.70 3.03 0.56
N TYR A 79 -17.59 1.69 0.58
CA TYR A 79 -17.53 0.92 1.83
C TYR A 79 -16.29 1.27 2.64
N CYS A 80 -15.10 1.26 2.02
CA CYS A 80 -13.83 1.55 2.70
C CYS A 80 -13.78 2.97 3.24
N GLU A 81 -14.27 3.97 2.51
CA GLU A 81 -14.35 5.35 3.00
C GLU A 81 -15.30 5.45 4.21
N ALA A 82 -16.52 4.91 4.11
CA ALA A 82 -17.52 4.98 5.18
C ALA A 82 -17.11 4.20 6.44
N LYS A 83 -16.27 3.18 6.30
CA LYS A 83 -15.78 2.35 7.39
C LYS A 83 -14.32 2.64 7.74
N GLU A 84 -13.74 3.71 7.21
CA GLU A 84 -12.36 4.13 7.47
C GLU A 84 -11.31 3.02 7.23
N ILE A 85 -11.61 2.07 6.33
CA ILE A 85 -10.75 0.94 6.01
C ILE A 85 -9.64 1.39 5.06
N PRO A 86 -8.36 1.20 5.41
CA PRO A 86 -7.25 1.62 4.57
C PRO A 86 -7.11 0.74 3.32
N ILE A 87 -6.78 1.39 2.21
CA ILE A 87 -6.41 0.74 0.95
C ILE A 87 -4.93 0.96 0.70
N THR A 88 -4.21 -0.13 0.39
CA THR A 88 -2.85 -0.06 -0.13
C THR A 88 -2.86 -0.50 -1.59
N ALA A 89 -2.31 0.32 -2.47
CA ALA A 89 -2.24 0.06 -3.90
C ALA A 89 -0.79 -0.11 -4.35
N HIS A 90 -0.52 -1.09 -5.22
CA HIS A 90 0.77 -1.17 -5.90
C HIS A 90 0.98 0.07 -6.78
N CYS A 91 2.06 0.82 -6.54
CA CYS A 91 2.40 2.04 -7.26
C CYS A 91 3.91 2.10 -7.57
N LEU A 92 4.41 1.07 -8.25
CA LEU A 92 5.78 0.96 -8.79
C LEU A 92 5.71 0.62 -10.28
N TYR A 93 6.61 1.18 -11.08
CA TYR A 93 6.78 0.79 -12.48
C TYR A 93 7.56 -0.53 -12.56
N GLY A 94 6.87 -1.63 -12.26
CA GLY A 94 7.48 -2.94 -12.12
C GLY A 94 6.60 -3.91 -11.34
N GLY A 95 7.12 -5.11 -11.10
CA GLY A 95 6.44 -6.17 -10.37
C GLY A 95 5.60 -7.10 -11.26
N PHE A 96 4.72 -7.86 -10.63
CA PHE A 96 3.84 -8.80 -11.33
C PHE A 96 2.88 -8.08 -12.26
N TYR A 97 2.49 -8.72 -13.35
CA TYR A 97 1.56 -8.15 -14.31
C TYR A 97 0.67 -9.23 -14.93
N SER A 98 -0.40 -8.79 -15.60
CA SER A 98 -1.36 -9.71 -16.23
C SER A 98 -0.72 -10.56 -17.32
N ALA A 99 -1.02 -11.86 -17.34
CA ALA A 99 -0.67 -12.74 -18.45
C ALA A 99 -1.54 -12.51 -19.70
N GLN A 100 -2.66 -11.79 -19.55
CA GLN A 100 -3.61 -11.51 -20.64
C GLN A 100 -2.96 -10.73 -21.78
N ASP A 101 -3.46 -10.93 -23.00
CA ASP A 101 -3.02 -10.15 -24.14
C ASP A 101 -3.34 -8.68 -23.97
N VAL A 102 -2.44 -7.82 -24.48
CA VAL A 102 -2.65 -6.38 -24.43
C VAL A 102 -3.76 -6.05 -25.43
N PRO A 103 -4.85 -5.40 -25.01
CA PRO A 103 -5.95 -5.05 -25.90
C PRO A 103 -5.46 -4.23 -27.08
N GLY A 104 -5.75 -4.70 -28.31
CA GLY A 104 -5.36 -4.01 -29.54
C GLY A 104 -3.91 -4.17 -29.96
N ASP A 105 -3.08 -4.88 -29.20
CA ASP A 105 -1.68 -5.13 -29.57
C ASP A 105 -1.54 -6.41 -30.39
N LYS A 106 -1.33 -6.26 -31.71
CA LYS A 106 -1.22 -7.37 -32.66
C LYS A 106 0.22 -7.83 -32.94
N ARG A 107 1.21 -7.33 -32.19
CA ARG A 107 2.63 -7.70 -32.40
C ARG A 107 2.87 -9.16 -32.03
N LYS A 108 3.81 -9.84 -32.71
CA LYS A 108 4.20 -11.23 -32.42
C LYS A 108 4.78 -11.42 -31.00
N SER A 109 5.39 -10.39 -30.42
CA SER A 109 5.94 -10.39 -29.06
C SER A 109 5.67 -9.03 -28.38
N PRO A 110 4.44 -8.81 -27.88
CA PRO A 110 4.07 -7.53 -27.29
C PRO A 110 4.83 -7.30 -25.98
N LYS A 111 5.27 -6.05 -25.74
CA LYS A 111 5.86 -5.66 -24.45
C LYS A 111 4.76 -5.52 -23.39
N LYS A 112 4.15 -6.65 -22.99
CA LYS A 112 3.00 -6.72 -22.07
C LYS A 112 3.29 -6.00 -20.75
N SER A 113 4.48 -6.20 -20.20
CA SER A 113 4.93 -5.58 -18.94
C SER A 113 4.78 -4.06 -18.96
N VAL A 114 5.26 -3.38 -20.00
CA VAL A 114 5.19 -1.90 -20.13
C VAL A 114 3.74 -1.41 -20.06
N TYR A 115 2.84 -2.07 -20.79
CA TYR A 115 1.41 -1.72 -20.79
C TYR A 115 0.78 -1.88 -19.40
N TYR A 116 0.98 -3.03 -18.77
CA TYR A 116 0.37 -3.33 -17.48
C TYR A 116 1.01 -2.58 -16.32
N TRP A 117 2.33 -2.41 -16.29
CA TRP A 117 3.00 -1.55 -15.32
C TRP A 117 2.51 -0.11 -15.42
N GLY A 118 2.21 0.39 -16.62
CA GLY A 118 1.57 1.68 -16.82
C GLY A 118 0.24 1.87 -16.05
N MET A 119 -0.46 0.79 -15.72
CA MET A 119 -1.69 0.85 -14.89
C MET A 119 -1.43 1.25 -13.44
N ALA A 120 -0.21 1.04 -12.93
CA ALA A 120 0.21 1.48 -11.60
C ALA A 120 0.55 2.98 -11.53
N ASN A 121 0.47 3.72 -12.65
CA ASN A 121 0.76 5.15 -12.67
C ASN A 121 -0.13 5.90 -11.65
N PRO A 122 0.44 6.70 -10.75
CA PRO A 122 -0.32 7.44 -9.74
C PRO A 122 -1.38 8.38 -10.32
N LEU A 123 -1.22 8.88 -11.56
CA LEU A 123 -2.24 9.69 -12.22
C LEU A 123 -3.59 8.96 -12.35
N ASN A 124 -3.58 7.63 -12.46
CA ASN A 124 -4.80 6.83 -12.56
C ASN A 124 -5.64 6.85 -11.27
N TRP A 125 -5.07 7.29 -10.14
CA TRP A 125 -5.77 7.42 -8.87
C TRP A 125 -6.46 8.77 -8.68
N LYS A 126 -6.15 9.79 -9.49
CA LYS A 126 -6.76 11.13 -9.36
C LYS A 126 -8.30 11.08 -9.31
N PRO A 127 -8.99 10.36 -10.22
CA PRO A 127 -10.46 10.34 -10.20
C PRO A 127 -11.05 9.65 -8.96
N VAL A 128 -10.28 8.77 -8.32
CA VAL A 128 -10.68 8.10 -7.07
C VAL A 128 -10.50 9.06 -5.90
N LEU A 129 -9.35 9.72 -5.80
CA LEU A 129 -9.06 10.70 -4.75
C LEU A 129 -10.01 11.90 -4.80
N ASP A 130 -10.35 12.38 -6.01
CA ASP A 130 -11.33 13.47 -6.19
C ASP A 130 -12.74 13.07 -5.73
N ARG A 131 -13.13 11.80 -5.95
CA ARG A 131 -14.48 11.30 -5.65
C ARG A 131 -14.65 10.88 -4.19
N TYR A 132 -13.59 10.37 -3.57
CA TYR A 132 -13.60 9.82 -2.20
C TYR A 132 -12.56 10.56 -1.36
N PRO A 133 -12.83 11.81 -0.93
CA PRO A 133 -11.86 12.66 -0.26
C PRO A 133 -11.44 12.18 1.14
N ASN A 134 -12.15 11.19 1.71
CA ASN A 134 -11.83 10.62 3.02
C ASN A 134 -11.30 9.17 2.93
N LEU A 135 -11.23 8.59 1.73
CA LEU A 135 -10.71 7.23 1.52
C LEU A 135 -9.20 7.17 1.79
N LYS A 136 -8.78 6.51 2.89
CA LYS A 136 -7.35 6.33 3.20
C LYS A 136 -6.68 5.45 2.14
N LEU A 137 -5.80 6.06 1.33
CA LEU A 137 -5.11 5.39 0.23
C LEU A 137 -3.59 5.52 0.38
N ASN A 138 -2.90 4.38 0.47
CA ASN A 138 -1.45 4.29 0.39
C ASN A 138 -1.01 3.85 -1.03
N LEU A 139 -0.24 4.70 -1.70
CA LEU A 139 0.44 4.40 -2.97
C LEU A 139 1.81 3.79 -2.66
N ALA A 140 1.85 2.46 -2.59
CA ALA A 140 3.02 1.70 -2.15
C ALA A 140 4.23 1.91 -3.05
N HIS A 141 5.43 1.77 -2.49
CA HIS A 141 6.74 1.92 -3.14
C HIS A 141 7.08 3.35 -3.57
N PHE A 142 6.27 4.33 -3.21
CA PHE A 142 6.49 5.74 -3.49
C PHE A 142 6.71 6.08 -4.98
N GLY A 143 6.19 5.26 -5.92
CA GLY A 143 6.42 5.47 -7.35
C GLY A 143 7.69 4.81 -7.89
N GLY A 144 8.45 4.11 -7.04
CA GLY A 144 9.76 3.55 -7.33
C GLY A 144 10.91 4.52 -7.11
N ASP A 145 12.08 3.95 -6.83
CA ASP A 145 13.36 4.66 -6.89
C ASP A 145 14.48 3.69 -7.27
N ILE A 146 14.39 3.17 -8.50
CA ILE A 146 15.48 2.49 -9.16
C ILE A 146 16.37 3.58 -9.78
N PHE A 147 17.40 3.97 -9.04
CA PHE A 147 18.79 4.06 -9.50
C PHE A 147 19.60 5.04 -8.67
N GLY A 148 20.71 4.49 -8.19
CA GLY A 148 21.94 5.24 -7.99
C GLY A 148 22.67 5.58 -9.25
N LYS A 149 23.27 6.77 -9.25
CA LYS A 149 24.18 7.16 -10.32
C LYS A 149 25.40 6.24 -10.45
N LYS A 150 25.68 5.37 -9.46
CA LYS A 150 26.88 4.54 -9.35
C LYS A 150 26.55 3.04 -9.45
N LYS A 151 27.19 2.37 -10.42
CA LYS A 151 27.37 0.90 -10.53
C LYS A 151 26.13 0.02 -10.79
N LEU A 152 25.48 0.16 -11.95
CA LEU A 152 24.93 -0.99 -12.67
C LEU A 152 25.05 -0.73 -14.18
N PHE A 153 25.54 -1.71 -14.94
CA PHE A 153 25.91 -1.59 -16.36
C PHE A 153 24.72 -1.41 -17.33
N PHE A 154 23.49 -1.40 -16.82
CA PHE A 154 22.27 -1.23 -17.61
C PHE A 154 21.36 -0.18 -16.96
N LYS A 155 21.49 1.09 -17.37
CA LYS A 155 20.54 2.14 -16.96
C LYS A 155 19.35 2.13 -17.92
N ASP A 156 18.20 1.65 -17.46
CA ASP A 156 16.93 1.91 -18.16
C ASP A 156 16.55 3.39 -17.96
N ARG A 157 16.95 4.24 -18.90
CA ARG A 157 16.70 5.69 -18.86
C ARG A 157 15.21 6.02 -18.85
N ASP A 158 14.39 5.18 -19.47
CA ASP A 158 12.95 5.39 -19.54
C ASP A 158 12.31 5.10 -18.18
N GLN A 159 12.68 4.00 -17.52
CA GLN A 159 12.22 3.70 -16.16
C GLN A 159 12.60 4.82 -15.18
N ILE A 160 13.85 5.28 -15.21
CA ILE A 160 14.31 6.40 -14.36
C ILE A 160 13.43 7.65 -14.56
N ARG A 161 13.11 7.98 -15.80
CA ARG A 161 12.24 9.13 -16.13
C ARG A 161 10.83 8.90 -15.60
N ILE A 162 10.26 7.72 -15.82
CA ILE A 162 8.91 7.35 -15.38
C ILE A 162 8.78 7.45 -13.86
N GLU A 163 9.66 6.79 -13.11
CA GLU A 163 9.62 6.78 -11.64
C GLU A 163 9.84 8.17 -11.05
N LYS A 164 10.70 9.00 -11.68
CA LYS A 164 10.87 10.40 -11.28
C LYS A 164 9.56 11.19 -11.41
N GLU A 165 8.82 11.04 -12.51
CA GLU A 165 7.53 11.71 -12.70
C GLU A 165 6.43 11.13 -11.79
N TRP A 166 6.45 9.83 -11.53
CA TRP A 166 5.53 9.18 -10.59
C TRP A 166 5.74 9.69 -9.16
N ARG A 167 7.00 9.76 -8.70
CA ARG A 167 7.35 10.38 -7.41
C ARG A 167 6.86 11.82 -7.29
N LYS A 168 7.05 12.64 -8.32
CA LYS A 168 6.54 14.03 -8.32
C LYS A 168 5.02 14.05 -8.18
N THR A 169 4.32 13.17 -8.88
CA THR A 169 2.86 13.03 -8.81
C THR A 169 2.42 12.64 -7.39
N ILE A 170 3.06 11.62 -6.80
CA ILE A 170 2.77 11.18 -5.43
C ILE A 170 3.01 12.32 -4.44
N VAL A 171 4.16 12.98 -4.51
CA VAL A 171 4.46 14.15 -3.65
C VAL A 171 3.42 15.27 -3.81
N SER A 172 2.89 15.49 -5.01
CA SER A 172 1.80 16.45 -5.22
C SER A 172 0.51 16.00 -4.51
N TYR A 173 0.19 14.70 -4.54
CA TYR A 173 -0.97 14.16 -3.86
C TYR A 173 -0.85 14.21 -2.34
N LEU A 174 0.33 13.91 -1.79
CA LEU A 174 0.58 14.03 -0.35
C LEU A 174 0.38 15.48 0.14
N LYS A 175 0.62 16.48 -0.72
CA LYS A 175 0.33 17.88 -0.39
C LYS A 175 -1.16 18.24 -0.54
N GLN A 176 -1.82 17.74 -1.58
CA GLN A 176 -3.16 18.13 -1.98
C GLN A 176 -4.26 17.40 -1.20
N TYR A 177 -4.14 16.08 -1.02
CA TYR A 177 -5.20 15.25 -0.47
C TYR A 177 -4.86 14.83 0.97
N ASN A 178 -5.79 15.02 1.90
CA ASN A 178 -5.59 14.67 3.31
C ASN A 178 -5.50 13.16 3.54
N ASN A 179 -6.09 12.38 2.65
CA ASN A 179 -6.26 10.93 2.71
C ASN A 179 -5.26 10.13 1.85
N ALA A 180 -4.31 10.78 1.18
CA ALA A 180 -3.28 10.12 0.38
C ALA A 180 -1.99 9.87 1.20
N TYR A 181 -1.45 8.66 1.12
CA TYR A 181 -0.24 8.19 1.77
C TYR A 181 0.65 7.50 0.73
N ALA A 182 1.91 7.29 1.08
CA ALA A 182 2.83 6.45 0.32
C ALA A 182 3.82 5.78 1.26
N ASP A 183 4.25 4.56 0.96
CA ASP A 183 5.24 3.83 1.76
C ASP A 183 6.61 3.74 1.07
N LEU A 184 7.64 3.44 1.87
CA LEU A 184 9.02 3.27 1.44
C LEU A 184 9.40 1.80 1.16
N ALA A 185 8.41 0.94 0.92
CA ALA A 185 8.64 -0.48 0.69
C ALA A 185 9.38 -0.73 -0.63
N TYR A 186 10.37 -1.62 -0.63
CA TYR A 186 11.19 -1.98 -1.81
C TYR A 186 11.73 -0.79 -2.61
N ILE A 187 12.42 0.14 -1.95
CA ILE A 187 13.10 1.23 -2.64
C ILE A 187 14.59 0.91 -2.81
N GLU A 188 14.97 0.45 -4.01
CA GLU A 188 16.33 0.02 -4.33
C GLU A 188 17.41 1.10 -4.08
N ALA A 189 17.09 2.38 -4.31
CA ALA A 189 17.99 3.49 -4.05
C ALA A 189 18.46 3.57 -2.59
N MET A 190 17.73 2.99 -1.63
CA MET A 190 18.21 2.91 -0.25
C MET A 190 19.54 2.15 -0.16
N PHE A 191 19.72 1.10 -0.96
CA PHE A 191 20.92 0.27 -0.98
C PHE A 191 21.95 0.74 -2.01
N CYS A 192 21.50 1.09 -3.23
CA CYS A 192 22.42 1.43 -4.32
C CYS A 192 22.80 2.92 -4.43
N ASP A 193 22.05 3.82 -3.77
CA ASP A 193 22.33 5.27 -3.72
C ASP A 193 21.89 5.94 -2.41
N PRO A 194 22.33 5.40 -1.25
CA PRO A 194 21.81 5.84 0.04
C PRO A 194 21.91 7.35 0.22
N ASP A 195 23.01 7.98 -0.19
CA ASP A 195 23.18 9.42 -0.01
C ASP A 195 22.12 10.24 -0.75
N ASN A 196 21.83 9.94 -2.02
CA ASN A 196 20.81 10.70 -2.75
C ASN A 196 19.40 10.34 -2.30
N TYR A 197 19.15 9.09 -1.91
CA TYR A 197 17.88 8.66 -1.34
C TYR A 197 17.57 9.42 -0.04
N PHE A 198 18.49 9.42 0.93
CA PHE A 198 18.29 10.09 2.20
C PHE A 198 18.33 11.62 2.09
N LYS A 199 19.07 12.21 1.13
CA LYS A 199 18.95 13.65 0.80
C LYS A 199 17.54 14.02 0.32
N ARG A 200 16.92 13.19 -0.54
CA ARG A 200 15.53 13.38 -0.95
C ARG A 200 14.58 13.24 0.22
N LEU A 201 14.75 12.19 1.03
CA LEU A 201 13.90 11.95 2.19
C LEU A 201 13.99 13.09 3.21
N LYS A 202 15.20 13.62 3.46
CA LYS A 202 15.41 14.81 4.29
C LYS A 202 14.68 16.03 3.76
N LYS A 203 14.65 16.25 2.44
CA LYS A 203 13.87 17.34 1.83
C LYS A 203 12.37 17.18 2.09
N TYR A 204 11.84 15.96 2.05
CA TYR A 204 10.44 15.70 2.40
C TYR A 204 10.15 15.94 3.88
N SER A 205 11.10 15.64 4.77
CA SER A 205 10.96 15.85 6.22
C SER A 205 10.85 17.33 6.62
N LEU A 206 11.21 18.26 5.74
CA LEU A 206 11.03 19.70 5.96
C LEU A 206 9.57 20.17 5.79
N ASN A 207 8.70 19.33 5.24
CA ASN A 207 7.29 19.67 5.04
C ASN A 207 6.39 18.70 5.81
N ASN A 208 5.81 19.16 6.91
CA ASN A 208 4.96 18.33 7.77
C ASN A 208 3.72 17.75 7.08
N LYS A 209 3.14 18.44 6.06
CA LYS A 209 2.00 17.90 5.31
C LYS A 209 2.39 16.66 4.51
N ILE A 210 3.62 16.60 4.01
CA ILE A 210 4.17 15.45 3.29
C ILE A 210 4.65 14.40 4.28
N TRP A 211 5.48 14.79 5.24
CA TRP A 211 6.18 13.88 6.14
C TRP A 211 5.23 12.99 6.94
N LYS A 212 4.10 13.53 7.40
CA LYS A 212 3.08 12.77 8.14
C LYS A 212 2.34 11.71 7.31
N LYS A 213 2.59 11.65 6.00
CA LYS A 213 1.92 10.75 5.06
C LYS A 213 2.88 9.76 4.39
N ILE A 214 4.16 9.75 4.82
CA ILE A 214 5.15 8.76 4.37
C ILE A 214 5.24 7.65 5.42
N LEU A 215 5.02 6.41 4.99
CA LEU A 215 5.06 5.23 5.85
C LEU A 215 6.39 4.49 5.68
N TYR A 216 6.96 3.99 6.78
CA TYR A 216 7.99 2.97 6.68
C TYR A 216 7.40 1.66 6.16
N GLY A 217 8.14 0.99 5.29
CA GLY A 217 7.81 -0.32 4.77
C GLY A 217 9.06 -0.97 4.20
N THR A 218 9.09 -2.30 4.20
CA THR A 218 10.28 -3.05 3.76
C THR A 218 10.02 -3.86 2.49
N ASP A 219 8.77 -4.22 2.20
CA ASP A 219 8.45 -5.31 1.27
C ASP A 219 9.23 -6.60 1.61
N TRP A 220 9.13 -6.99 2.88
CA TRP A 220 9.97 -7.98 3.55
C TRP A 220 10.32 -9.20 2.69
N TRP A 221 9.35 -9.84 2.04
CA TRP A 221 9.61 -11.06 1.27
C TRP A 221 10.60 -10.83 0.11
N ALA A 222 10.50 -9.68 -0.56
CA ALA A 222 11.41 -9.30 -1.65
C ALA A 222 12.82 -8.93 -1.14
N ASN A 223 12.91 -8.38 0.07
CA ASN A 223 14.18 -7.98 0.69
C ASN A 223 14.82 -9.08 1.55
N ARG A 224 14.12 -10.17 1.86
CA ARG A 224 14.58 -11.22 2.79
C ARG A 224 15.85 -11.93 2.34
N THR A 225 16.13 -11.95 1.04
CA THR A 225 17.38 -12.48 0.49
C THR A 225 18.55 -11.51 0.60
N LEU A 226 18.30 -10.24 0.86
CA LEU A 226 19.30 -9.18 0.96
C LEU A 226 19.66 -8.87 2.42
N CYS A 227 18.69 -8.83 3.32
CA CYS A 227 18.89 -8.55 4.74
C CYS A 227 17.70 -9.02 5.59
N SER A 228 17.93 -9.18 6.90
CA SER A 228 16.88 -9.34 7.91
C SER A 228 16.12 -8.03 8.16
N GLU A 229 14.96 -8.12 8.81
CA GLU A 229 14.15 -6.97 9.20
C GLU A 229 14.88 -6.04 10.18
N SER A 230 15.65 -6.60 11.11
CA SER A 230 16.46 -5.84 12.07
C SER A 230 17.57 -5.07 11.36
N GLU A 231 18.33 -5.73 10.48
CA GLU A 231 19.39 -5.08 9.71
C GLU A 231 18.86 -3.98 8.81
N HIS A 232 17.70 -4.20 8.16
CA HIS A 232 17.05 -3.17 7.35
C HIS A 232 16.68 -1.95 8.20
N LEU A 233 16.08 -2.17 9.37
CA LEU A 233 15.65 -1.09 10.27
C LEU A 233 16.83 -0.31 10.86
N GLU A 234 17.87 -1.00 11.30
CA GLU A 234 19.09 -0.40 11.84
C GLU A 234 19.80 0.43 10.77
N THR A 235 19.97 -0.14 9.58
CA THR A 235 20.59 0.53 8.43
C THR A 235 19.81 1.78 8.04
N PHE A 236 18.48 1.66 7.90
CA PHE A 236 17.63 2.79 7.55
C PHE A 236 17.73 3.91 8.60
N SER A 237 17.64 3.56 9.88
CA SER A 237 17.68 4.52 10.98
C SER A 237 19.05 5.21 11.09
N GLY A 238 20.15 4.46 10.97
CA GLY A 238 21.50 5.00 10.98
C GLY A 238 21.76 5.97 9.82
N LEU A 239 21.34 5.60 8.61
CA LEU A 239 21.50 6.46 7.43
C LEU A 239 20.59 7.69 7.47
N ALA A 240 19.37 7.58 8.01
CA ALA A 240 18.49 8.72 8.25
C ALA A 240 19.13 9.74 9.20
N LYS A 241 19.69 9.27 10.33
CA LYS A 241 20.41 10.13 11.29
C LYS A 241 21.64 10.79 10.68
N LYS A 242 22.46 10.02 9.93
CA LYS A 242 23.61 10.55 9.19
C LYS A 242 23.22 11.71 8.26
N HIS A 243 22.01 11.66 7.69
CA HIS A 243 21.46 12.71 6.83
C HIS A 243 20.63 13.77 7.57
N LYS A 244 20.82 13.90 8.88
CA LYS A 244 20.20 14.93 9.74
C LYS A 244 18.67 14.84 9.79
N ILE A 245 18.07 13.68 9.54
CA ILE A 245 16.67 13.44 9.89
C ILE A 245 16.63 13.21 11.41
N ARG A 246 15.86 14.04 12.11
CA ARG A 246 15.85 14.04 13.58
C ARG A 246 15.13 12.80 14.14
N ASP A 247 15.42 12.43 15.38
CA ASP A 247 14.82 11.25 16.02
C ASP A 247 13.28 11.33 16.11
N ASP A 248 12.71 12.50 16.37
CA ASP A 248 11.25 12.71 16.35
C ASP A 248 10.66 12.45 14.95
N GLN A 249 11.37 12.88 13.90
CA GLN A 249 10.96 12.66 12.52
C GLN A 249 11.05 11.19 12.12
N ILE A 250 12.11 10.50 12.54
CA ILE A 250 12.28 9.06 12.34
C ILE A 250 11.15 8.30 13.06
N SER A 251 10.85 8.66 14.30
CA SER A 251 9.76 8.06 15.06
C SER A 251 8.40 8.23 14.36
N CYS A 252 8.11 9.43 13.83
CA CYS A 252 6.90 9.64 13.04
C CYS A 252 6.78 8.68 11.85
N LEU A 253 7.86 8.52 11.10
CA LEU A 253 7.89 7.68 9.90
C LEU A 253 7.79 6.18 10.22
N LEU A 254 8.48 5.74 11.28
CA LEU A 254 8.50 4.34 11.70
C LEU A 254 7.21 3.91 12.43
N ARG A 255 6.47 4.85 13.04
CA ARG A 255 5.34 4.53 13.91
C ARG A 255 4.13 5.42 13.73
N ASN A 256 4.22 6.72 14.03
CA ASN A 256 3.02 7.57 14.17
C ASN A 256 2.19 7.64 12.89
N ASN A 257 2.85 7.74 11.73
CA ASN A 257 2.15 7.82 10.46
C ASN A 257 1.37 6.52 10.16
N ALA A 258 1.93 5.37 10.55
CA ALA A 258 1.26 4.07 10.42
C ALA A 258 0.07 3.96 11.38
N VAL A 259 0.17 4.50 12.61
CA VAL A 259 -0.94 4.55 13.56
C VAL A 259 -2.15 5.28 12.96
N GLU A 260 -1.93 6.45 12.36
CA GLU A 260 -2.99 7.24 11.73
C GLU A 260 -3.56 6.56 10.46
N PHE A 261 -2.70 6.07 9.58
CA PHE A 261 -3.11 5.42 8.34
C PHE A 261 -3.92 4.14 8.61
N LEU A 262 -3.44 3.31 9.55
CA LEU A 262 -4.09 2.05 9.92
C LEU A 262 -5.29 2.23 10.84
N GLY A 263 -5.50 3.43 11.42
CA GLY A 263 -6.59 3.68 12.37
C GLY A 263 -6.39 2.95 13.71
N LEU A 264 -5.13 2.77 14.14
CA LEU A 264 -4.79 2.11 15.41
C LEU A 264 -5.13 2.96 16.64
N ASN A 265 -5.53 4.22 16.44
CA ASN A 265 -5.92 5.19 17.45
C ASN A 265 -7.45 5.38 17.57
N ASN A 266 -8.26 4.65 16.80
CA ASN A 266 -9.72 4.77 16.81
C ASN A 266 -10.37 3.42 17.18
N PRO A 267 -10.60 3.13 18.47
CA PRO A 267 -11.22 1.88 18.89
C PRO A 267 -12.75 1.85 18.67
N ALA A 268 -13.38 3.00 18.42
CA ALA A 268 -14.84 3.12 18.30
C ALA A 268 -15.38 2.71 16.91
N SER A 269 -14.55 2.79 15.86
CA SER A 269 -14.92 2.45 14.49
C SER A 269 -13.74 1.88 13.69
N GLY A 270 -14.04 1.45 12.47
CA GLY A 270 -13.04 1.06 11.48
C GLY A 270 -12.29 -0.24 11.76
N PRO A 271 -11.06 -0.39 11.22
CA PRO A 271 -10.32 -1.65 11.25
C PRO A 271 -10.05 -2.18 12.66
N LEU A 272 -9.69 -1.28 13.58
CA LEU A 272 -9.37 -1.65 14.96
C LEU A 272 -10.62 -2.19 15.67
N PHE A 273 -11.75 -1.50 15.57
CA PHE A 273 -13.04 -1.98 16.08
C PHE A 273 -13.41 -3.37 15.52
N ASN A 274 -13.29 -3.56 14.21
CA ASN A 274 -13.57 -4.85 13.57
C ASN A 274 -12.65 -5.97 14.09
N HIS A 275 -11.36 -5.66 14.26
CA HIS A 275 -10.38 -6.63 14.74
C HIS A 275 -10.62 -7.03 16.20
N ILE A 276 -10.97 -6.08 17.06
CA ILE A 276 -11.34 -6.34 18.46
C ILE A 276 -12.54 -7.29 18.51
N ASN A 277 -13.60 -6.98 17.77
CA ASN A 277 -14.80 -7.83 17.73
C ASN A 277 -14.51 -9.22 17.15
N PHE A 278 -13.63 -9.30 16.14
CA PHE A 278 -13.17 -10.56 15.57
C PHE A 278 -12.47 -11.46 16.60
N LEU A 279 -11.58 -10.88 17.43
CA LEU A 279 -10.86 -11.59 18.49
C LEU A 279 -11.79 -11.94 19.66
N ALA A 280 -12.58 -10.97 20.15
CA ALA A 280 -13.51 -11.15 21.25
C ALA A 280 -14.56 -12.23 20.95
N GLY A 281 -15.14 -12.23 19.74
CA GLY A 281 -16.08 -13.26 19.29
C GLY A 281 -15.49 -14.67 19.18
N ARG A 282 -14.18 -14.84 19.43
CA ARG A 282 -13.47 -16.13 19.48
C ARG A 282 -12.83 -16.41 20.84
N GLY A 283 -13.15 -15.63 21.87
CA GLY A 283 -12.56 -15.76 23.20
C GLY A 283 -11.04 -15.49 23.22
N ALA A 284 -10.52 -14.77 22.23
CA ALA A 284 -9.09 -14.49 22.13
C ALA A 284 -8.71 -13.27 22.98
N MET A 285 -7.60 -13.37 23.71
CA MET A 285 -7.03 -12.23 24.45
C MET A 285 -6.63 -11.10 23.51
N LEU A 286 -6.93 -9.86 23.88
CA LEU A 286 -6.55 -8.68 23.10
C LEU A 286 -5.04 -8.38 23.21
N PRO A 287 -4.42 -7.76 22.20
CA PRO A 287 -2.99 -7.44 22.23
C PRO A 287 -2.62 -6.49 23.39
N THR A 288 -1.43 -6.58 23.95
CA THR A 288 -1.02 -5.75 25.12
C THR A 288 -0.86 -4.27 24.80
N TRP A 289 -0.58 -3.93 23.55
CA TRP A 289 -0.55 -2.55 23.07
C TRP A 289 -1.96 -1.97 22.88
N PHE A 290 -2.99 -2.80 22.97
CA PHE A 290 -4.38 -2.38 23.04
C PHE A 290 -4.70 -1.96 24.47
N LYS A 291 -4.46 -0.67 24.77
CA LYS A 291 -4.93 -0.04 26.00
C LYS A 291 -6.09 0.87 25.62
N PHE A 292 -7.27 0.65 26.20
CA PHE A 292 -8.33 1.65 26.22
C PHE A 292 -7.76 2.86 26.96
N SER A 293 -7.33 3.88 26.22
CA SER A 293 -7.06 5.20 26.76
C SER A 293 -8.36 5.99 26.78
#